data_AF-A0A956YLK1-F1
#
_entry.id   AF-A0A956YLK1-F1
#
_cell.length_a   1.000
_cell.length_b   1.000
_cell.length_c   1.000
_cell.angle_alpha   90.00
_cell.angle_beta   90.00
_cell.angle_gamma   90.00
#
_symmetry.space_group_name_H-M   'P 1'
#
loop_
_entity.id
_entity.type
_entity.pdbx_description
1 polymer ?
#
loop_
_entity_poly.entity_id
_entity_poly.type
_entity_poly.pdbx_seq_one_letter_code
_entity_poly.pdbx_strand_id
1 'polypeptide(L)'
;MDTFIYAGELAALGTAVCWSATAIFFSYSGRLIGSDVVNRSRLLFAFLFLSLSHLALEGSFFPAQVEGFRWFWLAISSILGLVVGDTML
;
A
#
# COMPACT_ATOMS: atom_id res chain seq x y z
N MET A 1 33.76 2.43 -1.02
CA MET A 1 32.35 2.84 -0.85
C MET A 1 31.51 1.65 -1.33
N ASP A 2 31.50 0.55 -0.58
CA ASP A 2 31.11 -0.79 -1.10
C ASP A 2 30.14 -1.52 -0.16
N THR A 3 29.46 -0.79 0.72
CA THR A 3 28.63 -1.38 1.78
C THR A 3 27.23 -1.79 1.31
N PHE A 4 26.81 -1.42 0.08
CA PHE A 4 25.45 -1.66 -0.42
C PHE A 4 25.36 -2.58 -1.65
N ILE A 5 26.42 -3.28 -2.03
CA ILE A 5 26.46 -4.08 -3.27
C ILE A 5 25.32 -5.13 -3.30
N TYR A 6 24.95 -5.70 -2.15
CA TYR A 6 23.89 -6.71 -2.04
C TYR A 6 22.56 -6.20 -1.48
N ALA A 7 22.44 -4.89 -1.20
CA ALA A 7 21.23 -4.34 -0.58
C ALA A 7 19.99 -4.54 -1.48
N GLY A 8 20.16 -4.42 -2.79
CA GLY A 8 19.11 -4.68 -3.77
C GLY A 8 18.67 -6.15 -3.81
N GLU A 9 19.63 -7.08 -3.78
CA GLU A 9 19.34 -8.52 -3.79
C GLU A 9 18.59 -8.95 -2.53
N LEU A 10 19.04 -8.47 -1.37
CA LEU A 10 18.37 -8.75 -0.10
C LEU A 10 16.97 -8.12 -0.03
N ALA A 11 16.80 -6.90 -0.55
CA ALA A 11 15.49 -6.26 -0.66
C ALA A 11 14.56 -7.02 -1.62
N ALA A 12 15.08 -7.56 -2.72
CA ALA A 12 14.31 -8.38 -3.66
C ALA A 12 13.85 -9.69 -3.02
N LEU A 13 14.75 -10.40 -2.31
CA LEU A 13 14.40 -11.62 -1.57
C LEU A 13 13.37 -11.33 -0.46
N GLY A 14 13.58 -10.25 0.31
CA GLY A 14 12.62 -9.82 1.33
C GLY A 14 11.24 -9.49 0.72
N THR A 15 11.23 -8.76 -0.39
CA THR A 15 10.00 -8.45 -1.14
C THR A 15 9.30 -9.72 -1.62
N ALA A 16 10.04 -10.69 -2.16
CA ALA A 16 9.49 -11.96 -2.62
C ALA A 16 8.84 -12.77 -1.48
N VAL A 17 9.47 -12.81 -0.31
CA VAL A 17 8.92 -13.46 0.90
C VAL A 17 7.66 -12.72 1.36
N CYS A 18 7.68 -11.39 1.46
CA CYS A 18 6.53 -10.59 1.86
C CYS A 18 5.34 -10.77 0.91
N TRP A 19 5.59 -10.78 -0.40
CA TRP A 19 4.54 -11.00 -1.40
C TRP A 19 3.96 -12.42 -1.32
N SER A 20 4.81 -13.43 -1.14
CA SER A 20 4.37 -14.83 -0.99
C SER A 20 3.50 -15.00 0.25
N ALA A 21 3.93 -14.46 1.39
CA ALA A 21 3.16 -14.48 2.63
C ALA A 21 1.81 -13.76 2.47
N THR A 22 1.80 -12.61 1.81
CA THR A 22 0.56 -11.85 1.53
C THR A 22 -0.43 -12.68 0.72
N ALA A 23 0.02 -13.36 -0.35
CA ALA A 23 -0.84 -14.20 -1.17
C ALA A 23 -1.46 -15.38 -0.37
N ILE A 24 -0.66 -16.01 0.49
CA ILE A 24 -1.13 -17.11 1.36
C ILE A 24 -2.19 -16.60 2.34
N PHE A 25 -1.92 -15.49 3.05
CA PHE A 25 -2.86 -14.93 4.02
C PHE A 25 -4.14 -14.44 3.36
N PHE A 26 -4.06 -13.74 2.21
CA PHE A 26 -5.25 -13.31 1.47
C PHE A 26 -6.12 -14.48 1.01
N SER A 27 -5.50 -15.56 0.52
CA SER A 27 -6.24 -16.76 0.10
C SER A 27 -6.93 -17.44 1.27
N TYR A 28 -6.24 -17.56 2.41
CA TYR A 28 -6.81 -18.16 3.62
C TYR A 28 -7.93 -17.29 4.22
N SER A 29 -7.66 -16.00 4.46
CA SER A 29 -8.64 -15.06 5.03
C SER A 29 -9.83 -14.84 4.10
N GLY A 30 -9.62 -14.79 2.78
CA GLY A 30 -10.70 -14.66 1.81
C GLY A 30 -11.68 -15.85 1.85
N ARG A 31 -11.20 -17.06 2.15
CA ARG A 31 -12.06 -18.25 2.35
C ARG A 31 -12.82 -18.22 3.67
N LEU A 32 -12.28 -17.58 4.70
CA LEU A 32 -12.89 -17.54 6.04
C LEU A 32 -13.95 -16.46 6.19
N ILE A 33 -13.65 -15.23 5.73
CA ILE A 33 -14.47 -14.04 6.00
C ILE A 33 -14.95 -13.32 4.73
N GLY A 34 -14.63 -13.84 3.54
CA GLY A 34 -14.98 -13.24 2.25
C GLY A 34 -13.94 -12.23 1.75
N SER A 35 -13.84 -12.07 0.43
CA SER A 35 -12.90 -11.13 -0.20
C SER A 35 -13.22 -9.67 0.13
N ASP A 36 -14.50 -9.32 0.29
CA ASP A 36 -14.95 -7.96 0.54
C ASP A 36 -14.48 -7.43 1.90
N VAL A 37 -14.59 -8.24 2.96
CA VAL A 37 -14.17 -7.86 4.32
C VAL A 37 -12.65 -7.74 4.38
N VAL A 38 -11.92 -8.70 3.80
CA VAL A 38 -10.45 -8.65 3.72
C VAL A 38 -10.01 -7.40 2.96
N ASN A 39 -10.65 -7.09 1.84
CA ASN A 39 -10.31 -5.96 1.01
C ASN A 39 -10.54 -4.61 1.72
N ARG A 40 -11.67 -4.44 2.42
CA ARG A 40 -11.92 -3.24 3.24
C ARG A 40 -10.92 -3.11 4.38
N SER A 41 -10.57 -4.21 5.05
CA SER A 41 -9.55 -4.20 6.10
C SER A 41 -8.19 -3.78 5.56
N ARG A 42 -7.80 -4.25 4.35
CA ARG A 42 -6.58 -3.82 3.66
C ARG A 42 -6.55 -2.31 3.47
N LEU A 43 -7.67 -1.72 3.06
CA LEU A 43 -7.75 -0.28 2.80
C LEU A 43 -7.60 0.54 4.09
N LEU A 44 -8.19 0.08 5.20
CA LEU A 44 -8.01 0.71 6.52
C LEU A 44 -6.54 0.71 6.95
N PHE A 45 -5.86 -0.43 6.83
CA PHE A 45 -4.43 -0.53 7.15
C PHE A 45 -3.58 0.31 6.20
N ALA A 46 -3.89 0.32 4.89
CA ALA A 46 -3.18 1.14 3.92
C ALA A 46 -3.28 2.64 4.26
N PHE A 47 -4.47 3.12 4.63
CA PHE A 47 -4.66 4.51 5.05
C PHE A 47 -3.89 4.85 6.34
N LEU A 48 -3.92 3.96 7.33
CA LEU A 48 -3.18 4.13 8.58
C LEU A 48 -1.67 4.16 8.35
N PHE A 49 -1.13 3.19 7.61
CA PHE A 49 0.31 3.14 7.31
C PHE A 49 0.74 4.34 6.47
N LEU A 50 -0.04 4.75 5.46
CA LEU A 50 0.28 5.92 4.66
C LEU A 50 0.33 7.19 5.52
N SER A 51 -0.65 7.38 6.41
CA SER A 51 -0.71 8.53 7.32
C SER A 51 0.47 8.54 8.30
N LEU A 52 0.83 7.38 8.85
CA LEU A 52 1.97 7.23 9.76
C LEU A 52 3.31 7.45 9.02
N SER A 53 3.45 6.94 7.81
CA SER A 53 4.65 7.18 6.98
C SER A 53 4.80 8.65 6.63
N HIS A 54 3.70 9.32 6.28
CA HIS A 54 3.70 10.76 6.01
C HIS A 54 4.11 11.55 7.27
N LEU A 55 3.58 11.18 8.44
CA LEU A 55 3.99 11.76 9.71
C LEU A 55 5.48 11.54 10.00
N ALA A 56 5.99 10.33 9.77
CA ALA A 56 7.37 9.97 10.05
C ALA A 56 8.38 10.65 9.12
N LEU A 57 8.01 10.86 7.85
CA LEU A 57 8.91 11.41 6.83
C LEU A 57 8.80 12.94 6.69
N GLU A 58 7.59 13.48 6.73
CA GLU A 58 7.33 14.90 6.49
C GLU A 58 6.99 15.69 7.77
N GLY A 59 6.76 15.00 8.89
CA GLY A 59 6.44 15.63 10.18
C GLY A 59 5.04 16.26 10.25
N SER A 60 4.23 16.09 9.21
CA SER A 60 2.85 16.60 9.14
C SER A 60 1.87 15.47 8.86
N PHE A 61 0.64 15.57 9.33
CA PHE A 61 -0.41 14.58 9.05
C PHE A 61 -1.09 14.82 7.70
N PHE A 62 -1.10 16.07 7.23
CA PHE A 62 -1.78 16.46 6.01
C PHE A 62 -0.89 17.43 5.24
N PRO A 63 -0.51 17.08 4.00
CA PRO A 63 0.32 17.95 3.17
C PRO A 63 -0.54 19.07 2.57
N ALA A 64 -0.78 20.11 3.37
CA ALA A 64 -1.60 21.26 2.98
C ALA A 64 -0.92 22.16 1.93
N GLN A 65 0.40 22.03 1.74
CA GLN A 65 1.19 22.84 0.81
C GLN A 65 1.34 22.19 -0.59
N VAL A 66 0.67 21.06 -0.85
CA VAL A 66 0.75 20.37 -2.14
C VAL A 66 -0.12 21.06 -3.19
N GLU A 67 0.47 21.32 -4.35
CA GLU A 67 -0.18 21.90 -5.52
C GLU A 67 -1.45 21.13 -5.92
N GLY A 68 -2.54 21.86 -6.22
CA GLY A 68 -3.84 21.26 -6.56
C GLY A 68 -3.81 20.30 -7.76
N PHE A 69 -2.87 20.49 -8.70
CA PHE A 69 -2.67 19.58 -9.82
C PHE A 69 -2.21 18.18 -9.39
N ARG A 70 -1.36 18.08 -8.35
CA ARG A 70 -0.90 16.80 -7.80
C ARG A 70 -2.03 16.07 -7.09
N TRP A 71 -2.84 16.80 -6.34
CA TRP A 71 -4.07 16.26 -5.73
C TRP A 71 -5.06 15.74 -6.77
N PHE A 72 -5.21 16.43 -7.90
CA PHE A 72 -6.08 15.98 -8.99
C PHE A 72 -5.63 14.64 -9.58
N TRP A 73 -4.35 14.48 -9.88
CA TRP A 73 -3.81 13.20 -10.38
C TRP A 73 -3.89 12.09 -9.33
N LEU A 74 -3.65 12.42 -8.06
CA LEU A 74 -3.75 11.45 -6.97
C LEU A 74 -5.20 10.97 -6.81
N ALA A 75 -6.17 11.88 -6.86
CA ALA A 75 -7.60 11.55 -6.82
C ALA A 75 -8.01 10.66 -8.01
N ILE A 76 -7.58 10.98 -9.23
CA ILE A 76 -7.84 10.14 -10.41
C ILE A 76 -7.20 8.76 -10.25
N SER A 77 -5.95 8.70 -9.81
CA SER A 77 -5.24 7.44 -9.55
C SER A 77 -5.97 6.60 -8.49
N SER A 78 -6.49 7.23 -7.43
CA SER A 78 -7.30 6.54 -6.42
C SER A 78 -8.65 6.05 -6.97
N ILE A 79 -9.33 6.80 -7.83
CA ILE A 79 -10.58 6.34 -8.45
C ILE A 79 -10.30 5.12 -9.33
N LEU A 80 -9.30 5.20 -10.20
CA LEU A 80 -8.98 4.09 -11.09
C LEU A 80 -8.41 2.87 -10.33
N GLY A 81 -7.56 3.10 -9.33
CA GLY A 81 -6.91 2.03 -8.58
C GLY A 81 -7.82 1.38 -7.54
N LEU A 82 -8.54 2.18 -6.75
CA LEU A 82 -9.38 1.70 -5.66
C LEU A 82 -10.79 1.37 -6.13
N VAL A 83 -11.47 2.28 -6.85
CA VAL A 83 -12.87 2.03 -7.23
C VAL A 83 -12.96 0.94 -8.29
N VAL A 84 -12.20 1.04 -9.38
CA VAL A 84 -12.24 0.00 -10.42
C VAL A 84 -11.59 -1.30 -9.93
N GLY A 85 -10.48 -1.20 -9.20
CA GLY A 85 -9.81 -2.36 -8.62
C GLY A 85 -10.67 -3.12 -7.62
N ASP A 86 -11.36 -2.44 -6.70
CA ASP A 86 -12.23 -3.08 -5.70
C ASP A 86 -13.54 -3.60 -6.28
N THR A 87 -14.00 -3.07 -7.43
CA THR A 87 -15.22 -3.59 -8.09
C THR A 87 -14.94 -4.87 -8.87
N MET A 88 -13.69 -5.15 -9.24
CA MET A 88 -13.28 -6.32 -10.03
C MET A 88 -12.77 -7.49 -9.16
N LEU A 89 -12.76 -7.35 -7.83
CA LEU A 89 -12.18 -8.27 -6.83
C LEU A 89 -13.26 -8.99 -6.03
#